data_AF-A0AAD4HBZ7-F1
#
_entry.id   AF-A0AAD4HBZ7-F1
#
_cell.length_a   1.000
_cell.length_b   1.000
_cell.length_c   1.000
_cell.angle_alpha   90.00
_cell.angle_beta   90.00
_cell.angle_gamma   90.00
#
_symmetry.space_group_name_H-M   'P 1'
#
loop_
_entity.id
_entity.type
_entity.pdbx_description
1 polymer ?
#
loop_
_entity_poly.entity_id
_entity_poly.type
_entity_poly.pdbx_seq_one_letter_code
_entity_poly.pdbx_strand_id
1 'polypeptide(L)'
;MEAQVKNLLLQDDSPFRRDANFAFVCWNMIQKKEVSTNTSFRISSSLQYSLANNLKNIAPSLTNLAEKWSQSTYSPPSTTEEKKAARVLRRLQASTKFLRGSAGYKLCHRNEIRALMKKFCTPAIFVTVNPHDLTSSAIPAIAGI
;
A
#
# COMPACT_ATOMS: atom_id res chain seq x y z
N MET A 1 -15.44 -1.07 14.82
CA MET A 1 -15.91 -0.63 13.49
C MET A 1 -16.23 -1.85 12.64
N GLU A 2 -15.31 -2.81 12.49
CA GLU A 2 -15.62 -4.09 11.83
C GLU A 2 -16.81 -4.83 12.45
N ALA A 3 -16.86 -4.96 13.79
CA ALA A 3 -18.01 -5.54 14.48
C ALA A 3 -19.34 -4.81 14.23
N GLN A 4 -19.29 -3.49 14.01
CA GLN A 4 -20.47 -2.67 13.76
C GLN A 4 -20.95 -2.80 12.30
N VAL A 5 -20.03 -2.87 11.34
CA VAL A 5 -20.34 -3.20 9.93
C VAL A 5 -20.94 -4.60 9.84
N LYS A 6 -20.36 -5.57 10.56
CA LYS A 6 -20.90 -6.93 10.65
C LYS A 6 -22.32 -6.94 11.22
N ASN A 7 -22.59 -6.14 12.25
CA ASN A 7 -23.93 -6.02 12.81
C ASN A 7 -24.94 -5.43 11.81
N LEU A 8 -24.58 -4.35 11.11
CA LEU A 8 -25.44 -3.71 10.09
C LEU A 8 -25.77 -4.66 8.92
N LEU A 9 -24.86 -5.57 8.56
CA LEU A 9 -25.10 -6.58 7.52
C LEU A 9 -25.96 -7.75 7.98
N LEU A 10 -25.93 -8.08 9.28
CA LEU A 10 -26.60 -9.24 9.87
C LEU A 10 -27.96 -8.91 10.49
N GLN A 11 -28.40 -7.65 10.46
CA GLN A 11 -29.75 -7.28 10.86
C GLN A 11 -30.80 -7.94 9.96
N ASP A 12 -31.90 -8.35 10.58
CA ASP A 12 -33.05 -8.85 9.84
C ASP A 12 -33.63 -7.76 8.92
N ASP A 13 -33.94 -8.15 7.70
CA ASP A 13 -34.30 -7.28 6.57
C ASP A 13 -33.40 -6.04 6.36
N SER A 14 -32.08 -6.21 6.58
CA SER A 14 -31.14 -5.09 6.47
C SER A 14 -31.11 -4.45 5.08
N PRO A 15 -31.34 -3.12 4.98
CA PRO A 15 -31.19 -2.39 3.71
C PRO A 15 -29.73 -2.36 3.25
N PHE A 16 -28.77 -2.49 4.18
CA PHE A 16 -27.33 -2.47 3.89
C PHE A 16 -26.84 -3.73 3.21
N ARG A 17 -27.59 -4.84 3.30
CA ARG A 17 -27.29 -6.08 2.57
C ARG A 17 -27.56 -5.94 1.07
N ARG A 18 -28.53 -5.10 0.70
CA ARG A 18 -28.98 -4.91 -0.69
C ARG A 18 -28.25 -3.76 -1.39
N ASP A 19 -27.54 -2.91 -0.64
CA ASP A 19 -26.75 -1.81 -1.18
C ASP A 19 -25.41 -2.32 -1.75
N ALA A 20 -25.25 -2.22 -3.06
CA ALA A 20 -24.04 -2.61 -3.78
C ALA A 20 -22.80 -1.78 -3.38
N ASN A 21 -22.98 -0.54 -2.90
CA ASN A 21 -21.89 0.37 -2.54
C ASN A 21 -21.50 0.26 -1.06
N PHE A 22 -22.36 -0.28 -0.21
CA PHE A 22 -22.16 -0.32 1.23
C PHE A 22 -20.86 -1.02 1.63
N ALA A 23 -20.57 -2.16 1.01
CA ALA A 23 -19.33 -2.90 1.24
C ALA A 23 -18.08 -2.07 0.90
N PHE A 24 -18.11 -1.35 -0.22
CA PHE A 24 -17.02 -0.48 -0.67
C PHE A 24 -16.82 0.73 0.26
N VAL A 25 -17.91 1.40 0.67
CA VAL A 25 -17.85 2.54 1.59
C VAL A 25 -17.31 2.11 2.96
N CYS A 26 -17.82 1.00 3.49
CA CYS A 26 -17.37 0.46 4.77
C CYS A 26 -15.89 0.03 4.72
N TRP A 27 -15.46 -0.60 3.62
CA TRP A 27 -14.05 -0.93 3.39
C TRP A 27 -13.16 0.31 3.42
N ASN A 28 -13.53 1.37 2.70
CA ASN A 28 -12.79 2.63 2.69
C ASN A 28 -12.75 3.30 4.06
N MET A 29 -13.83 3.24 4.82
CA MET A 29 -13.92 3.83 6.15
C MET A 29 -13.05 3.07 7.17
N ILE A 30 -13.05 1.74 7.13
CA ILE A 30 -12.16 0.90 7.93
C ILE A 30 -10.70 1.20 7.58
N GLN A 31 -10.36 1.25 6.28
CA GLN A 31 -9.01 1.57 5.84
C GLN A 31 -8.55 2.97 6.28
N LYS A 32 -9.40 4.01 6.11
CA LYS A 32 -9.09 5.37 6.59
C LYS A 32 -8.86 5.40 8.11
N LYS A 33 -9.66 4.67 8.87
CA LYS A 33 -9.51 4.58 10.33
C LYS A 33 -8.21 3.87 10.71
N GLU A 34 -7.88 2.78 10.05
CA GLU A 34 -6.64 2.03 10.27
C GLU A 34 -5.40 2.86 9.91
N VAL A 35 -5.46 3.63 8.82
CA VAL A 35 -4.44 4.62 8.43
C VAL A 35 -4.25 5.65 9.52
N SER A 36 -5.32 6.33 9.93
CA SER A 36 -5.28 7.38 10.95
C SER A 36 -4.74 6.87 12.28
N THR A 37 -5.19 5.68 12.71
CA THR A 37 -4.75 5.05 13.97
C THR A 37 -3.28 4.65 13.90
N ASN A 38 -2.83 4.01 12.81
CA ASN A 38 -1.43 3.62 12.67
C ASN A 38 -0.48 4.83 12.55
N THR A 39 -0.88 5.89 11.85
CA THR A 39 -0.09 7.12 11.78
C THR A 39 0.01 7.82 13.12
N SER A 40 -1.09 7.88 13.90
CA SER A 40 -1.13 8.61 15.17
C SER A 40 -0.47 7.86 16.35
N PHE A 41 -0.51 6.53 16.39
CA PHE A 41 -0.12 5.78 17.60
C PHE A 41 1.18 4.97 17.47
N ARG A 42 1.72 4.74 16.27
CA ARG A 42 2.91 3.87 16.07
C ARG A 42 4.16 4.58 15.58
N ILE A 43 4.03 5.79 15.06
CA ILE A 43 5.19 6.60 14.68
C ILE A 43 5.46 7.52 15.86
N SER A 44 6.67 7.48 16.42
CA SER A 44 7.09 8.44 17.44
C SER A 44 6.83 9.86 16.92
N SER A 45 6.18 10.71 17.71
CA SER A 45 5.88 12.10 17.33
C SER A 45 7.14 12.83 16.86
N SER A 46 8.29 12.59 17.51
CA SER A 46 9.58 13.18 17.10
C SER A 46 10.02 12.74 15.70
N LEU A 47 9.77 11.47 15.34
CA LEU A 47 10.07 10.93 14.02
C LEU A 47 9.12 11.47 12.96
N GLN A 48 7.83 11.64 13.29
CA GLN A 48 6.86 12.27 12.41
C GLN A 48 7.21 13.73 12.11
N TYR A 49 7.52 14.52 13.15
CA TYR A 49 7.96 15.92 13.00
C TYR A 49 9.26 16.02 12.19
N SER A 50 10.24 15.15 12.48
CA SER A 50 11.50 15.13 11.74
C SER A 50 11.28 14.76 10.26
N LEU A 51 10.45 13.75 9.96
CA LEU A 51 10.12 13.38 8.58
C LEU A 51 9.39 14.51 7.86
N ALA A 52 8.42 15.16 8.51
CA ALA A 52 7.66 16.26 7.93
C ALA A 52 8.58 17.45 7.59
N ASN A 53 9.49 17.83 8.51
CA ASN A 53 10.46 18.90 8.26
C ASN A 53 11.45 18.52 7.16
N ASN A 54 11.95 17.28 7.16
CA ASN A 54 12.84 16.80 6.10
C ASN A 54 12.14 16.79 4.73
N LEU A 55 10.86 16.42 4.67
CA LEU A 55 10.06 16.49 3.45
C LEU A 55 9.88 17.92 2.95
N LYS A 56 9.54 18.86 3.84
CA LYS A 56 9.42 20.28 3.47
C LYS A 56 10.72 20.83 2.88
N ASN A 57 11.85 20.51 3.50
CA ASN A 57 13.16 20.98 3.06
C ASN A 57 13.61 20.40 1.71
N ILE A 58 13.04 19.26 1.29
CA ILE A 58 13.44 18.54 0.07
C ILE A 58 12.36 18.63 -1.03
N ALA A 59 11.23 19.28 -0.75
CA ALA A 59 10.13 19.47 -1.71
C ALA A 59 10.56 19.96 -3.11
N PRO A 60 11.46 20.96 -3.26
CA PRO A 60 11.91 21.41 -4.59
C PRO A 60 12.83 20.39 -5.29
N SER A 61 13.65 19.63 -4.56
CA SER A 61 14.48 18.58 -5.17
C SER A 61 13.63 17.35 -5.57
N LEU A 62 12.46 17.17 -4.96
CA LEU A 62 11.50 16.10 -5.23
C LEU A 62 10.78 16.29 -6.57
N THR A 63 10.43 17.53 -6.93
CA THR A 63 9.83 17.84 -8.24
C THR A 63 10.80 17.57 -9.37
N ASN A 64 12.06 18.00 -9.22
CA ASN A 64 13.11 17.74 -10.21
C ASN A 64 13.35 16.24 -10.40
N LEU A 65 13.30 15.48 -9.30
CA LEU A 65 13.49 14.04 -9.31
C LEU A 65 12.28 13.31 -9.93
N ALA A 66 11.05 13.82 -9.73
CA ALA A 66 9.85 13.31 -10.38
C ALA A 66 9.87 13.57 -11.90
N GLU A 67 10.29 14.76 -12.34
CA GLU A 67 10.48 15.07 -13.76
C GLU A 67 11.53 14.16 -14.40
N LYS A 68 12.67 13.95 -13.73
CA LYS A 68 13.72 13.03 -14.18
C LYS A 68 13.21 11.59 -14.33
N TRP A 69 12.42 11.11 -13.37
CA TRP A 69 11.83 9.77 -13.43
C TRP A 69 10.70 9.64 -14.46
N SER A 70 10.03 10.74 -14.82
CA SER A 70 9.03 10.73 -15.89
C SER A 70 9.68 10.51 -17.27
N GLN A 71 10.88 11.04 -17.48
CA GLN A 71 11.65 10.89 -18.72
C GLN A 71 12.41 9.57 -18.77
N SER A 72 12.91 9.08 -17.63
CA SER A 72 13.61 7.80 -17.53
C SER A 72 13.35 7.14 -16.17
N THR A 73 12.53 6.09 -16.18
CA THR A 73 12.06 5.36 -14.99
C THR A 73 13.20 4.75 -14.15
N TYR A 74 14.39 4.53 -14.74
CA TYR A 74 15.53 3.90 -14.07
C TYR A 74 16.69 4.86 -13.78
N SER A 75 16.49 6.17 -13.94
CA SER A 75 17.58 7.13 -13.70
C SER A 75 17.95 7.19 -12.21
N PRO A 76 19.20 6.87 -11.83
CA PRO A 76 19.61 6.94 -10.44
C PRO A 76 19.69 8.39 -9.96
N PRO A 77 19.50 8.64 -8.65
CA PRO A 77 19.74 9.96 -8.08
C PRO A 77 21.23 10.32 -8.20
N SER A 78 21.52 11.36 -8.98
CA SER A 78 22.88 11.79 -9.33
C SER A 78 23.39 12.81 -8.32
N THR A 79 22.57 13.80 -7.98
CA THR A 79 22.97 14.90 -7.09
C THR A 79 22.86 14.52 -5.61
N THR A 80 23.60 15.24 -4.76
CA THR A 80 23.57 15.04 -3.30
C THR A 80 22.16 15.27 -2.73
N GLU A 81 21.43 16.23 -3.28
CA GLU A 81 20.05 16.51 -2.89
C GLU A 81 19.09 15.42 -3.33
N GLU A 82 19.21 14.93 -4.56
CA GLU A 82 18.40 13.80 -5.05
C GLU A 82 18.63 12.54 -4.19
N LYS A 83 19.89 12.28 -3.81
CA LYS A 83 20.24 11.16 -2.91
C LYS A 83 19.61 11.33 -1.52
N LYS A 84 19.56 12.57 -1.02
CA LYS A 84 18.90 12.91 0.25
C LYS A 84 17.38 12.73 0.15
N ALA A 85 16.76 13.18 -0.95
CA ALA A 85 15.35 12.98 -1.26
C ALA A 85 14.98 11.50 -1.30
N ALA A 86 15.72 10.71 -2.06
CA ALA A 86 15.51 9.26 -2.16
C ALA A 86 15.64 8.56 -0.80
N ARG A 87 16.56 9.01 0.06
CA ARG A 87 16.72 8.46 1.42
C ARG A 87 15.52 8.78 2.31
N VAL A 88 14.98 9.99 2.23
CA VAL A 88 13.78 10.40 2.98
C VAL A 88 12.55 9.62 2.51
N LEU A 89 12.39 9.45 1.19
CA LEU A 89 11.32 8.63 0.62
C LEU A 89 11.40 7.16 1.06
N ARG A 90 12.60 6.57 1.10
CA ARG A 90 12.79 5.20 1.62
C ARG A 90 12.43 5.08 3.10
N ARG A 91 12.81 6.07 3.92
CA ARG A 91 12.42 6.11 5.34
C ARG A 91 10.91 6.21 5.51
N LEU A 92 10.26 7.04 4.70
CA LEU A 92 8.80 7.14 4.67
C LEU A 92 8.17 5.80 4.30
N GLN A 93 8.65 5.13 3.24
CA GLN A 93 8.18 3.79 2.86
C GLN A 93 8.34 2.76 3.98
N ALA A 94 9.46 2.77 4.70
CA ALA A 94 9.67 1.87 5.84
C ALA A 94 8.65 2.12 6.97
N SER A 95 8.28 3.38 7.22
CA SER A 95 7.22 3.73 8.16
C SER A 95 5.84 3.29 7.68
N THR A 96 5.59 3.22 6.36
CA THR A 96 4.32 2.75 5.80
C THR A 96 4.11 1.24 5.88
N LYS A 97 5.07 0.43 6.35
CA LYS A 97 4.91 -1.04 6.38
C LYS A 97 3.70 -1.54 7.18
N PHE A 98 3.20 -0.72 8.11
CA PHE A 98 2.02 -1.02 8.92
C PHE A 98 0.72 -0.46 8.33
N LEU A 99 0.81 0.26 7.23
CA LEU A 99 -0.32 0.85 6.55
C LEU A 99 -0.88 -0.16 5.56
N ARG A 100 -2.03 -0.76 5.88
CA ARG A 100 -2.70 -1.73 5.00
C ARG A 100 -2.83 -1.17 3.59
N GLY A 101 -2.50 -1.99 2.59
CA GLY A 101 -2.54 -1.62 1.18
C GLY A 101 -1.38 -0.76 0.66
N SER A 102 -0.54 -0.21 1.54
CA SER A 102 0.66 0.54 1.12
C SER A 102 1.70 -0.34 0.42
N ALA A 103 2.62 0.30 -0.30
CA ALA A 103 3.75 -0.39 -0.91
C ALA A 103 4.62 -1.12 0.13
N GLY A 104 4.86 -0.51 1.29
CA GLY A 104 5.63 -1.12 2.38
C GLY A 104 4.93 -2.34 2.98
N TYR A 105 3.62 -2.26 3.17
CA TYR A 105 2.81 -3.37 3.70
C TYR A 105 2.79 -4.56 2.74
N LYS A 106 2.55 -4.31 1.45
CA LYS A 106 2.61 -5.34 0.39
C LYS A 106 3.99 -6.00 0.32
N LEU A 107 5.07 -5.21 0.44
CA LEU A 107 6.43 -5.72 0.44
C LEU A 107 6.70 -6.62 1.65
N CYS A 108 6.25 -6.22 2.84
CA CYS A 108 6.40 -6.99 4.07
C CYS A 108 5.75 -8.38 3.95
N HIS A 109 4.50 -8.43 3.48
CA HIS A 109 3.80 -9.71 3.28
C HIS A 109 4.42 -10.57 2.19
N ARG A 110 4.91 -9.98 1.09
CA ARG A 110 5.67 -10.73 0.07
C ARG A 110 6.93 -11.36 0.68
N ASN A 111 7.62 -10.65 1.56
CA ASN A 111 8.80 -11.18 2.24
C ASN A 111 8.45 -12.29 3.24
N GLU A 112 7.32 -12.19 3.92
CA GLU A 112 6.80 -13.23 4.81
C GLU A 112 6.48 -14.53 4.03
N ILE A 113 5.77 -14.41 2.90
CA ILE A 113 5.51 -15.54 2.00
C ILE A 113 6.84 -16.16 1.53
N ARG A 114 7.81 -15.34 1.11
CA ARG A 114 9.17 -15.81 0.75
C ARG A 114 9.88 -16.55 1.87
N ALA A 115 9.79 -16.05 3.10
CA ALA A 115 10.38 -16.70 4.26
C ALA A 115 9.73 -18.06 4.54
N LEU A 116 8.40 -18.15 4.44
CA LEU A 116 7.66 -19.41 4.61
C LEU A 116 8.06 -20.44 3.53
N MET A 117 8.09 -20.05 2.26
CA MET A 117 8.51 -20.96 1.19
C MET A 117 9.94 -21.44 1.36
N LYS A 118 10.85 -20.55 1.76
CA LYS A 118 12.25 -20.93 2.05
C LYS A 118 12.31 -21.92 3.21
N LYS A 119 11.47 -21.74 4.24
CA LYS A 119 11.39 -22.64 5.39
C LYS A 119 10.83 -24.02 5.01
N PHE A 120 9.85 -24.08 4.12
CA PHE A 120 9.17 -25.32 3.70
C PHE A 120 9.67 -25.89 2.37
N CYS A 121 10.80 -25.38 1.85
CA CYS A 121 11.42 -25.81 0.59
C CYS A 121 10.44 -25.91 -0.59
N THR A 122 9.44 -25.04 -0.67
CA THR A 122 8.41 -25.09 -1.71
C THR A 122 8.85 -24.24 -2.90
N PRO A 123 9.07 -24.80 -4.10
CA PRO A 123 9.29 -24.00 -5.30
C PRO A 123 7.99 -23.28 -5.65
N ALA A 124 8.03 -21.96 -5.86
CA ALA A 124 6.85 -21.19 -6.24
C ALA A 124 7.16 -20.17 -7.34
N ILE A 125 6.22 -20.06 -8.28
CA ILE A 125 6.18 -19.04 -9.32
C ILE A 125 5.13 -18.01 -8.91
N PHE A 126 5.50 -16.73 -8.85
CA PHE A 126 4.56 -15.64 -8.56
C PHE A 126 4.16 -14.94 -9.86
N VAL A 127 2.95 -15.22 -10.33
CA VAL A 127 2.34 -14.47 -11.43
C VAL A 127 1.35 -13.47 -10.85
N THR A 128 1.62 -12.17 -11.01
CA THR A 128 0.63 -11.14 -10.73
C THR A 128 -0.12 -10.86 -12.02
N VAL A 129 -1.31 -11.41 -12.14
CA VAL A 129 -2.24 -11.05 -13.22
C VAL A 129 -3.00 -9.83 -12.73
N ASN A 130 -3.00 -8.74 -13.50
CA ASN A 130 -3.92 -7.63 -13.29
C ASN A 130 -4.89 -7.57 -14.47
N PRO A 131 -5.82 -8.55 -14.56
CA PRO A 131 -6.76 -8.61 -15.65
C PRO A 131 -7.76 -7.46 -15.50
N HIS A 132 -8.20 -6.92 -16.62
CA HIS A 132 -9.38 -6.07 -16.63
C HIS A 132 -10.59 -6.95 -16.30
N ASP A 133 -11.32 -6.64 -15.22
CA ASP A 133 -12.35 -7.52 -14.60
C ASP A 133 -13.45 -8.01 -15.55
N LEU A 134 -13.66 -7.36 -16.70
CA LEU A 134 -14.77 -7.63 -17.61
C LEU A 134 -14.35 -8.18 -18.98
N THR A 135 -13.10 -8.00 -19.40
CA THR A 135 -12.69 -8.25 -20.80
C THR A 135 -11.42 -9.10 -20.95
N SER A 136 -10.74 -9.40 -19.84
CA SER A 136 -9.44 -10.06 -19.92
C SER A 136 -9.57 -11.59 -20.04
N SER A 137 -9.25 -12.12 -21.22
CA SER A 137 -9.09 -13.56 -21.49
C SER A 137 -7.94 -14.23 -20.72
N ALA A 138 -7.10 -13.45 -20.02
CA ALA A 138 -6.00 -13.98 -19.23
C ALA A 138 -6.44 -14.78 -17.99
N ILE A 139 -7.65 -14.50 -17.44
CA ILE A 139 -8.17 -15.24 -16.27
C ILE A 139 -8.48 -16.70 -16.66
N PRO A 140 -9.27 -16.99 -17.71
CA PRO A 140 -9.50 -18.37 -18.19
C PRO A 140 -8.21 -19.12 -18.53
N ALA A 141 -7.32 -18.48 -19.28
CA ALA A 141 -6.07 -19.10 -19.75
C ALA A 141 -5.14 -19.52 -18.60
N ILE A 142 -5.12 -18.77 -17.49
CA ILE A 142 -4.30 -19.09 -16.31
C ILE A 142 -5.02 -20.07 -15.37
N ALA A 143 -6.35 -20.08 -15.38
CA ALA A 143 -7.16 -21.06 -14.66
C ALA A 143 -7.20 -22.44 -15.33
N GLY A 144 -6.66 -22.57 -16.55
CA GLY A 144 -6.64 -23.83 -17.30
C GLY A 144 -8.02 -24.25 -17.81
N ILE A 145 -8.91 -23.28 -18.07
CA ILE A 145 -10.23 -23.46 -18.67
C ILE A 145 -10.18 -23.00 -20.13
#